data_AF-A0A4Y2DUU7-F1
#
_entry.id   AF-A0A4Y2DUU7-F1
#
_cell.length_a   1.000
_cell.length_b   1.000
_cell.length_c   1.000
_cell.angle_alpha   90.00
_cell.angle_beta   90.00
_cell.angle_gamma   90.00
#
_symmetry.space_group_name_H-M   'P 1'
#
loop_
_entity.id
_entity.type
_entity.pdbx_description
1 polymer ?
#
loop_
_entity_poly.entity_id
_entity_poly.type
_entity_poly.pdbx_seq_one_letter_code
_entity_poly.pdbx_strand_id
1 'polypeptide(L)'
;MRGLLKFKWDVFQHPPYSLDLAPSDFHLFTAMKKWLGGQHFADDEELKNAVTHWLKSQAATLYAEGIGKLVKRCDKCLNNGGDYVEK
;
A
#
# COMPACT_ATOMS: atom_id res chain seq x y z
N MET A 1 -12.19 -7.08 -15.82
CA MET A 1 -11.23 -6.13 -16.45
C MET A 1 -11.83 -5.19 -17.52
N ARG A 2 -13.12 -5.27 -17.90
CA ARG A 2 -13.68 -4.41 -18.97
C ARG A 2 -13.75 -2.91 -18.64
N GLY A 3 -13.83 -2.53 -17.37
CA GLY A 3 -13.95 -1.13 -16.94
C GLY A 3 -12.65 -0.31 -17.07
N LEU A 4 -11.48 -0.94 -16.91
CA LEU A 4 -10.18 -0.24 -16.92
C LEU A 4 -9.78 0.23 -18.32
N LEU A 5 -10.16 -0.52 -19.35
CA LEU A 5 -9.89 -0.21 -20.76
C LEU A 5 -10.52 1.14 -21.19
N LYS A 6 -11.65 1.53 -20.56
CA LYS A 6 -12.29 2.83 -20.80
C LYS A 6 -11.36 4.00 -20.46
N PHE A 7 -10.51 3.83 -19.45
CA PHE A 7 -9.62 4.87 -18.95
C PHE A 7 -8.23 4.82 -19.60
N LYS A 8 -7.96 3.82 -20.46
CA LYS A 8 -6.68 3.60 -21.14
C LYS A 8 -5.50 3.54 -20.15
N TRP A 9 -5.71 2.96 -18.98
CA TRP A 9 -4.66 2.79 -17.98
C TRP A 9 -3.88 1.51 -18.25
N ASP A 10 -2.56 1.62 -18.14
CA ASP A 10 -1.69 0.45 -18.11
C ASP A 10 -1.91 -0.31 -16.80
N VAL A 11 -2.12 -1.62 -16.92
CA VAL A 11 -2.34 -2.50 -15.77
C VAL A 11 -1.04 -3.22 -15.45
N PHE A 12 -0.43 -2.85 -14.33
CA PHE A 12 0.75 -3.54 -13.81
C PHE A 12 0.38 -4.97 -13.41
N GLN A 13 1.15 -5.95 -13.88
CA GLN A 13 0.91 -7.36 -13.53
C GLN A 13 1.26 -7.59 -12.05
N HIS A 14 0.31 -8.15 -11.30
CA HIS A 14 0.50 -8.44 -9.88
C HIS A 14 0.40 -9.96 -9.66
N PRO A 15 1.45 -10.61 -9.14
CA PRO A 15 1.39 -12.04 -8.85
C PRO A 15 0.40 -12.35 -7.72
N PRO A 16 -0.22 -13.54 -7.71
CA PRO A 16 -1.10 -13.96 -6.62
C PRO A 16 -0.39 -13.91 -5.25
N TYR A 17 -1.14 -13.57 -4.20
CA TYR A 17 -0.69 -13.59 -2.80
C TYR A 17 0.55 -12.74 -2.45
N SER A 18 0.94 -11.78 -3.28
CA SER A 18 2.19 -11.02 -3.14
C SER A 18 2.01 -9.68 -2.42
N LEU A 19 1.55 -9.73 -1.17
CA LEU A 19 1.36 -8.54 -0.31
C LEU A 19 2.66 -7.73 -0.10
N ASP A 20 3.80 -8.40 -0.15
CA ASP A 20 5.14 -7.82 -0.09
C ASP A 20 5.50 -6.99 -1.34
N LEU A 21 4.77 -7.16 -2.44
CA LEU A 21 4.90 -6.37 -3.67
C LEU A 21 3.79 -5.31 -3.83
N ALA A 22 2.90 -5.16 -2.86
CA ALA A 22 1.85 -4.14 -2.87
C ALA A 22 2.24 -2.95 -1.95
N PRO A 23 2.53 -1.75 -2.50
CA PRO A 23 2.93 -0.59 -1.70
C PRO A 23 1.89 -0.17 -0.65
N SER A 24 0.60 -0.41 -0.92
CA SER A 24 -0.49 -0.28 0.04
C SER A 24 -0.22 -1.09 1.30
N ASP A 25 0.13 -2.36 1.15
CA ASP A 25 0.19 -3.33 2.25
C ASP A 25 1.51 -3.22 3.03
N PHE A 26 2.65 -3.25 2.33
CA PHE A 26 3.94 -3.24 3.01
C PHE A 26 4.35 -1.88 3.55
N HIS A 27 3.78 -0.78 3.04
CA HIS A 27 4.16 0.58 3.43
C HIS A 27 3.01 1.36 4.06
N LEU A 28 1.99 1.75 3.28
CA LEU A 28 0.94 2.67 3.73
C LEU A 28 0.14 2.10 4.90
N PHE A 29 -0.40 0.89 4.76
CA PHE A 29 -1.17 0.22 5.81
C PHE A 29 -0.30 -0.22 6.98
N THR A 30 1.00 -0.46 6.77
CA THR A 30 1.92 -0.69 7.89
C THR A 30 2.05 0.57 8.76
N ALA A 31 2.14 1.76 8.17
CA ALA A 31 2.13 3.02 8.90
C ALA A 31 0.76 3.31 9.54
N MET A 32 -0.32 3.11 8.78
CA MET A 32 -1.69 3.34 9.26
C MET A 32 -2.05 2.43 10.43
N LYS A 33 -1.69 1.14 10.39
CA LYS A 33 -1.92 0.20 11.51
C LYS A 33 -1.22 0.64 12.80
N LYS A 34 -0.02 1.22 12.70
CA LYS A 34 0.69 1.78 13.86
C LYS A 34 -0.08 2.99 14.42
N TRP A 35 -0.59 3.85 13.56
CA TRP A 35 -1.38 5.00 13.98
C TRP A 35 -2.73 4.58 14.59
N LEU A 36 -3.45 3.63 13.98
CA LEU A 36 -4.73 3.11 14.45
C LEU A 36 -4.62 2.34 15.78
N GLY A 37 -3.42 1.90 16.16
CA GLY A 37 -3.21 1.09 17.36
C GLY A 37 -3.76 1.77 18.61
N GLY A 38 -4.72 1.11 19.28
CA GLY A 38 -5.32 1.58 20.52
C GLY A 38 -6.39 2.67 20.37
N GLN A 39 -6.74 3.07 19.14
CA GLN A 39 -7.85 3.98 18.91
C GLN A 39 -9.19 3.24 18.96
N HIS A 40 -10.21 3.91 19.49
CA HIS A 40 -11.59 3.47 19.43
C HIS A 40 -12.42 4.56 18.76
N PHE A 41 -13.30 4.17 17.85
CA PHE A 41 -14.20 5.06 17.14
C PHE A 41 -15.63 4.64 17.46
N ALA A 42 -16.50 5.61 17.72
CA ALA A 42 -17.89 5.37 18.07
C ALA A 42 -18.71 4.86 16.88
N ASP A 43 -18.37 5.30 15.66
CA ASP A 43 -19.05 4.90 14.42
C ASP A 43 -18.13 4.99 13.19
N ASP A 44 -18.68 4.57 12.05
CA ASP A 44 -17.99 4.56 10.76
C ASP A 44 -17.66 5.96 10.24
N GLU A 45 -18.45 6.98 10.57
CA GLU A 45 -18.20 8.35 10.10
C GLU A 45 -17.03 8.97 10.84
N GLU A 46 -16.92 8.73 12.16
CA GLU A 46 -15.75 9.12 12.94
C GLU A 46 -14.48 8.44 12.40
N LEU A 47 -14.53 7.13 12.13
CA LEU A 47 -13.41 6.39 11.54
C LEU A 47 -13.00 6.95 10.17
N LYS A 48 -13.97 7.18 9.27
CA LYS A 48 -13.71 7.75 7.92
C LYS A 48 -13.06 9.12 8.01
N ASN A 49 -13.55 9.98 8.89
CA ASN A 49 -13.00 11.32 9.10
C ASN A 49 -11.57 11.26 9.64
N ALA A 50 -11.31 10.41 10.64
CA ALA A 50 -9.99 10.22 11.22
C ALA A 50 -8.98 9.69 10.18
N VAL A 51 -9.35 8.65 9.42
CA VAL A 51 -8.49 8.08 8.37
C VAL A 51 -8.21 9.10 7.26
N THR A 52 -9.23 9.85 6.83
CA THR A 52 -9.09 10.89 5.81
C THR A 52 -8.14 12.00 6.28
N HIS A 53 -8.29 12.44 7.53
CA HIS A 53 -7.42 13.44 8.13
C HIS A 53 -5.97 12.92 8.23
N TRP A 54 -5.79 11.68 8.68
CA TRP A 54 -4.47 11.06 8.77
C TRP A 54 -3.79 10.96 7.40
N LEU A 55 -4.49 10.51 6.36
CA LEU A 55 -3.94 10.43 5.00
C LEU A 55 -3.49 11.81 4.49
N LYS A 56 -4.29 12.85 4.74
CA LYS A 56 -3.96 14.24 4.35
C LYS A 56 -2.81 14.83 5.15
N SER A 57 -2.57 14.37 6.38
CA SER A 57 -1.47 14.86 7.22
C SER A 57 -0.13 14.20 6.93
N GLN A 58 -0.11 13.10 6.15
CA GLN A 58 1.14 12.44 5.80
C GLN A 58 1.98 13.29 4.83
N ALA A 59 3.29 13.33 5.07
CA ALA A 59 4.22 13.97 4.16
C ALA A 59 4.24 13.26 2.80
N ALA A 60 4.44 14.02 1.72
CA ALA A 60 4.58 13.47 0.36
C ALA A 60 5.70 12.41 0.27
N THR A 61 6.73 12.53 1.12
CA THR A 61 7.83 11.58 1.21
C THR A 61 7.39 10.18 1.63
N LEU A 62 6.36 10.03 2.47
CA LEU A 62 5.82 8.71 2.82
C LEU A 62 5.32 7.98 1.57
N TYR A 63 4.53 8.66 0.74
CA TYR A 63 4.02 8.07 -0.50
C TYR A 63 5.16 7.78 -1.49
N ALA A 64 6.08 8.72 -1.68
CA ALA A 64 7.21 8.56 -2.58
C ALA A 64 8.13 7.41 -2.17
N GLU A 65 8.39 7.24 -0.87
CA GLU A 65 9.18 6.12 -0.35
C GLU A 65 8.51 4.77 -0.57
N GLY A 66 7.19 4.68 -0.35
CA GLY A 66 6.42 3.46 -0.60
C GLY A 66 6.55 2.99 -2.04
N ILE A 67 6.38 3.91 -2.99
CA ILE A 67 6.53 3.64 -4.43
C ILE A 67 8.00 3.32 -4.77
N GLY A 68 8.96 4.08 -4.25
CA GLY A 68 10.39 3.84 -4.52
C GLY A 68 10.89 2.50 -3.98
N LYS A 69 10.33 2.00 -2.87
CA LYS A 69 10.64 0.68 -2.31
C LYS A 69 10.13 -0.47 -3.16
N LEU A 70 9.14 -0.24 -4.05
CA LEU A 70 8.59 -1.28 -4.92
C LEU A 70 9.66 -1.85 -5.85
N VAL A 71 10.46 -1.00 -6.48
CA VAL A 71 11.52 -1.43 -7.42
C VAL A 71 12.47 -2.42 -6.75
N LYS A 72 13.00 -2.04 -5.57
CA LYS A 72 13.93 -2.88 -4.81
C LYS A 72 13.31 -4.20 -4.36
N ARG A 73 12.00 -4.20 -4.05
CA ARG A 73 11.27 -5.41 -3.64
C ARG A 73 11.02 -6.34 -4.82
N CYS A 74 10.66 -5.81 -5.99
CA CYS A 74 10.56 -6.60 -7.22
C CYS A 74 11.91 -7.27 -7.55
N ASP A 75 13.02 -6.52 -7.50
CA ASP A 75 14.35 -7.08 -7.76
C ASP A 75 14.71 -8.18 -6.76
N LYS A 76 14.41 -7.98 -5.46
CA LYS A 76 14.67 -8.99 -4.43
C LYS A 76 13.80 -10.25 -4.65
N CYS A 77 12.53 -10.10 -5.01
CA CYS A 77 11.66 -11.23 -5.34
C CYS A 77 12.20 -12.03 -6.53
N LEU A 78 12.63 -11.35 -7.60
CA LEU A 78 13.24 -12.00 -8.78
C LEU A 78 14.51 -12.77 -8.41
N ASN A 79 15.41 -12.17 -7.62
CA ASN A 79 16.65 -12.81 -7.17
C ASN A 79 16.40 -13.98 -6.21
N ASN A 80 15.27 -13.98 -5.51
CA ASN A 80 14.83 -15.09 -4.66
C ASN A 80 14.07 -16.19 -5.41
N GLY A 81 14.05 -16.15 -6.75
CA GLY A 81 13.32 -17.14 -7.55
C GLY A 81 11.79 -17.03 -7.45
N GLY A 82 11.29 -15.85 -7.10
CA GLY A 82 9.86 -15.58 -6.91
C GLY A 82 9.34 -15.82 -5.50
N ASP A 83 10.20 -16.15 -4.54
CA ASP A 83 9.82 -16.31 -3.13
C ASP A 83 9.60 -14.96 -2.42
N TYR A 84 8.96 -15.01 -1.25
CA TYR A 84 8.57 -13.85 -0.45
C TYR A 84 9.78 -12.98 -0.07
N VAL A 85 9.54 -11.67 -0.09
CA VAL A 85 10.52 -10.69 0.34
C VAL A 85 10.33 -10.35 1.81
N GLU A 86 11.31 -10.75 2.63
CA GLU A 86 11.37 -10.34 4.04
C GLU A 86 11.45 -8.81 4.18
N LYS A 87 10.86 -8.32 5.28
CA LYS A 87 10.72 -6.90 5.62
C LYS A 87 12.04 -6.19 5.86
#